data_AF-A0A9P5XNP5-F1
#
_entry.id   AF-A0A9P5XNP5-F1
#
_cell.length_a   1.000
_cell.length_b   1.000
_cell.length_c   1.000
_cell.angle_alpha   90.00
_cell.angle_beta   90.00
_cell.angle_gamma   90.00
#
_symmetry.space_group_name_H-M   'P 1'
#
loop_
_entity.id
_entity.type
_entity.pdbx_description
1 polymer ?
#
loop_
_entity_poly.entity_id
_entity_poly.type
_entity_poly.pdbx_seq_one_letter_code
_entity_poly.pdbx_strand_id
1 'polypeptide(L)'
;MCYPCGSVDLTVKLCPMCRVFPHSKCPHRRDICRNRNVHPRFDVMFLTNAEVNSFNGCGWCKWAAFLQQKEPVPNSGWPGCCRAPQPSEYKCISVVDWKSVSIVFNVQIPPDVKAMLDSFSGASPPAKRSTPPPAKVSSPTTNM
;
A
#
# COMPACT_ATOMS: atom_id res chain seq x y z
N MET A 1 6.86 -10.42 1.24
CA MET A 1 7.31 -9.90 -0.05
C MET A 1 8.80 -9.77 -0.02
N CYS A 2 9.47 -10.10 -1.13
CA CYS A 2 10.90 -9.96 -1.31
C CYS A 2 11.74 -10.60 -0.19
N TYR A 3 12.14 -11.86 -0.36
CA TYR A 3 12.93 -12.60 0.63
C TYR A 3 14.10 -13.35 -0.01
N PRO A 4 15.19 -13.62 0.73
CA PRO A 4 16.18 -14.59 0.32
C PRO A 4 15.52 -15.94 0.00
N CYS A 5 15.82 -16.50 -1.17
CA CYS A 5 15.30 -17.80 -1.57
C CYS A 5 15.74 -18.87 -0.57
N GLY A 6 14.79 -19.69 -0.09
CA GLY A 6 15.03 -20.67 0.97
C GLY A 6 14.85 -20.13 2.40
N SER A 7 14.44 -18.87 2.60
CA SER A 7 14.05 -18.41 3.94
C SER A 7 12.76 -19.10 4.41
N VAL A 8 12.65 -19.33 5.72
CA VAL A 8 11.46 -19.95 6.34
C VAL A 8 10.19 -19.13 6.06
N ASP A 9 10.33 -17.82 5.83
CA ASP A 9 9.23 -16.93 5.44
C ASP A 9 8.47 -17.39 4.20
N LEU A 10 9.10 -18.17 3.32
CA LEU A 10 8.48 -18.73 2.12
C LEU A 10 7.50 -19.86 2.42
N THR A 11 7.75 -20.65 3.46
CA THR A 11 7.02 -21.90 3.74
C THR A 11 5.75 -21.64 4.56
N VAL A 12 5.74 -20.59 5.37
CA VAL A 12 4.65 -20.33 6.34
C VAL A 12 3.73 -19.17 5.98
N LYS A 13 4.11 -18.28 5.06
CA LYS A 13 3.34 -17.05 4.80
C LYS A 13 2.41 -17.20 3.60
N LEU A 14 1.11 -17.07 3.88
CA LEU A 14 0.08 -16.78 2.87
C LEU A 14 0.52 -15.60 1.98
N CYS A 15 0.01 -15.54 0.75
CA CYS A 15 0.34 -14.44 -0.15
C CYS A 15 0.04 -13.09 0.52
N PRO A 16 1.04 -12.21 0.71
CA PRO A 16 0.84 -10.95 1.44
C PRO A 16 -0.17 -10.04 0.73
N MET A 17 -0.25 -10.12 -0.60
CA MET A 17 -1.22 -9.34 -1.36
C MET A 17 -2.63 -9.90 -1.22
N CYS A 18 -2.83 -11.21 -1.10
CA CYS A 18 -4.14 -11.78 -0.82
C CYS A 18 -4.67 -11.41 0.58
N ARG A 19 -3.78 -11.04 1.52
CA ARG A 19 -4.19 -10.48 2.81
C ARG A 19 -4.77 -9.08 2.67
N VAL A 20 -4.30 -8.30 1.70
CA VAL A 20 -4.74 -6.92 1.44
C VAL A 20 -5.94 -6.89 0.49
N PHE A 21 -5.88 -7.69 -0.57
CA PHE A 21 -6.88 -7.83 -1.62
C PHE A 21 -7.31 -9.30 -1.69
N PRO A 22 -8.38 -9.69 -0.97
CA PRO A 22 -8.81 -11.08 -0.94
C PRO A 22 -9.24 -11.59 -2.31
N HIS A 23 -8.75 -12.77 -2.68
CA HIS A 23 -9.11 -13.48 -3.91
C HIS A 23 -9.46 -14.93 -3.59
N SER A 24 -10.36 -15.53 -4.38
CA SER A 24 -10.70 -16.96 -4.25
C SER A 24 -9.55 -17.88 -4.67
N LYS A 25 -8.76 -17.45 -5.66
CA LYS A 25 -7.49 -18.06 -6.07
C LYS A 25 -6.44 -16.96 -6.17
N CYS A 26 -5.27 -17.18 -5.58
CA CYS A 26 -4.19 -16.19 -5.56
C CYS A 26 -3.69 -15.87 -6.98
N PRO A 27 -3.89 -14.64 -7.52
CA PRO A 27 -3.41 -14.26 -8.86
C PRO A 27 -1.94 -13.82 -8.86
N HIS A 28 -1.34 -13.66 -7.68
CA HIS A 28 0.01 -13.12 -7.51
C HIS A 28 1.07 -14.16 -7.87
N ARG A 29 1.89 -13.82 -8.86
CA ARG A 29 3.01 -14.65 -9.30
C ARG A 29 4.28 -14.29 -8.54
N ARG A 30 5.07 -15.31 -8.21
CA ARG A 30 6.41 -15.17 -7.63
C ARG A 30 7.46 -15.44 -8.69
N ASP A 31 8.57 -14.73 -8.63
CA ASP A 31 9.73 -14.91 -9.51
C ASP A 31 11.03 -14.73 -8.70
N ILE A 32 12.16 -15.12 -9.27
CA ILE A 32 13.48 -15.15 -8.62
C ILE A 32 14.44 -14.19 -9.32
N CYS A 33 14.94 -13.21 -8.56
CA CYS A 33 15.99 -12.31 -8.99
C CYS A 33 17.35 -12.90 -8.62
N ARG A 34 18.28 -12.90 -9.59
CA ARG A 34 19.65 -13.44 -9.46
C ARG A 34 20.74 -12.38 -9.66
N ASN A 35 20.41 -11.10 -9.46
CA ASN A 35 21.35 -10.00 -9.66
C ASN A 35 22.44 -9.98 -8.57
N ARG A 36 23.55 -10.69 -8.82
CA ARG A 36 24.68 -10.81 -7.88
C ARG A 36 25.41 -9.50 -7.61
N ASN A 37 25.28 -8.50 -8.48
CA ASN A 37 25.86 -7.18 -8.23
C ASN A 37 25.15 -6.46 -7.07
N VAL A 38 23.86 -6.76 -6.85
CA VAL A 38 23.03 -6.09 -5.84
C VAL A 38 22.86 -6.95 -4.58
N HIS A 39 22.73 -8.26 -4.75
CA HIS A 39 22.59 -9.21 -3.65
C HIS A 39 23.48 -10.45 -3.92
N PRO A 40 24.80 -10.34 -3.66
CA PRO A 40 25.80 -11.34 -4.08
C PRO A 40 25.65 -12.71 -3.41
N ARG A 41 25.02 -12.77 -2.23
CA ARG A 41 25.04 -13.96 -1.37
C ARG A 41 23.81 -14.86 -1.52
N PHE A 42 22.75 -14.38 -2.17
CA PHE A 42 21.48 -15.11 -2.25
C PHE A 42 20.63 -14.68 -3.43
N ASP A 43 19.75 -15.57 -3.87
CA ASP A 43 18.67 -15.25 -4.80
C ASP A 43 17.53 -14.58 -4.03
N VAL A 44 16.80 -13.69 -4.68
CA VAL A 44 15.68 -12.97 -4.05
C VAL A 44 14.38 -13.35 -4.72
N MET A 45 13.42 -13.88 -3.97
CA MET A 45 12.08 -14.14 -4.49
C MET A 45 11.18 -12.92 -4.32
N PHE A 46 10.52 -12.47 -5.38
CA PHE A 46 9.66 -11.28 -5.40
C PHE A 46 8.32 -11.56 -6.11
N LEU A 47 7.32 -10.66 -6.01
CA LEU A 47 6.10 -10.78 -6.82
C LEU A 47 6.17 -9.92 -8.08
N THR A 48 5.60 -10.42 -9.17
CA THR A 48 5.57 -9.77 -10.50
C THR A 48 4.19 -9.26 -10.91
N ASN A 49 3.15 -9.52 -10.10
CA ASN A 49 1.76 -9.17 -10.43
C ASN A 49 0.97 -8.72 -9.18
N ALA A 50 1.57 -7.88 -8.34
CA ALA A 50 0.90 -7.26 -7.19
C ALA A 50 0.04 -6.07 -7.65
N GLU A 51 -1.08 -5.82 -6.97
CA GLU A 51 -1.93 -4.64 -7.19
C GLU A 51 -1.25 -3.33 -6.78
N VAL A 52 -0.19 -3.44 -5.98
CA VAL A 52 0.48 -2.32 -5.32
C VAL A 52 1.91 -2.24 -5.84
N ASN A 53 2.30 -1.07 -6.34
CA ASN A 53 3.57 -0.93 -7.05
C ASN A 53 4.80 -1.11 -6.15
N SER A 54 4.76 -0.61 -4.90
CA SER A 54 5.82 -0.85 -3.91
C SER A 54 6.14 -2.33 -3.72
N PHE A 55 5.15 -3.18 -3.98
CA PHE A 55 5.25 -4.62 -3.85
C PHE A 55 5.83 -5.28 -5.12
N ASN A 56 5.62 -4.77 -6.33
CA ASN A 56 6.13 -5.37 -7.57
C ASN A 56 7.65 -5.31 -7.77
N GLY A 57 8.27 -6.41 -8.16
CA GLY A 57 9.69 -6.46 -8.50
C GLY A 57 10.62 -6.70 -7.32
N CYS A 58 11.90 -6.98 -7.61
CA CYS A 58 12.94 -7.21 -6.61
C CYS A 58 13.21 -5.94 -5.78
N GLY A 59 12.85 -5.96 -4.50
CA GLY A 59 13.06 -4.85 -3.58
C GLY A 59 14.52 -4.55 -3.26
N TRP A 60 15.45 -5.52 -3.36
CA TRP A 60 16.89 -5.22 -3.27
C TRP A 60 17.37 -4.41 -4.48
N CYS A 61 16.90 -4.74 -5.69
CA CYS A 61 17.22 -3.98 -6.90
C CYS A 61 16.60 -2.57 -6.85
N LYS A 62 15.35 -2.44 -6.39
CA LYS A 62 14.70 -1.13 -6.18
C LYS A 62 15.49 -0.24 -5.22
N TRP A 63 15.94 -0.80 -4.09
CA TRP A 63 16.75 -0.07 -3.11
C TRP A 63 18.10 0.39 -3.67
N ALA A 64 18.82 -0.49 -4.36
CA ALA A 64 20.09 -0.15 -4.99
C ALA A 64 19.94 0.94 -6.06
N ALA A 65 18.88 0.88 -6.86
CA ALA A 65 18.58 1.90 -7.86
C ALA A 65 18.29 3.27 -7.21
N PHE A 66 17.52 3.29 -6.12
CA PHE A 66 17.20 4.53 -5.39
C PHE A 66 18.43 5.20 -4.77
N LEU A 67 19.37 4.43 -4.23
CA LEU A 67 20.62 4.95 -3.68
C LEU A 67 21.63 5.38 -4.74
N GLN A 68 21.35 5.17 -6.03
CA GLN A 68 22.26 5.46 -7.15
C GLN A 68 23.67 4.87 -6.96
N GLN A 69 23.79 3.75 -6.24
CA GLN A 69 25.08 3.12 -5.85
C GLN A 69 26.10 4.06 -5.19
N LYS A 70 25.67 5.16 -4.55
CA LYS A 70 26.61 6.21 -4.11
C LYS A 70 27.58 5.82 -3.00
N GLU A 71 27.37 4.73 -2.27
CA GLU A 71 28.26 4.26 -1.20
C GLU A 71 28.02 2.75 -0.96
N PRO A 72 28.93 2.00 -0.32
CA PRO A 72 28.70 0.63 0.09
C PRO A 72 27.75 0.58 1.31
N VAL A 73 26.52 1.06 1.12
CA VAL A 73 25.46 0.96 2.13
C VAL A 73 24.94 -0.48 2.13
N PRO A 74 24.83 -1.14 3.28
CA PRO A 74 24.20 -2.44 3.38
C PRO A 74 22.81 -2.43 2.74
N ASN A 75 22.62 -3.28 1.72
CA ASN A 75 21.34 -3.37 1.03
C ASN A 75 20.35 -4.19 1.86
N SER A 76 19.48 -3.49 2.58
CA SER A 76 18.42 -4.07 3.41
C SER A 76 17.11 -4.30 2.66
N GLY A 77 17.09 -4.04 1.35
CA GLY A 77 15.90 -4.10 0.52
C GLY A 77 14.94 -2.92 0.71
N TRP A 78 14.00 -2.78 -0.22
CA TRP A 78 13.04 -1.68 -0.25
C TRP A 78 12.12 -1.65 0.98
N PRO A 79 12.00 -0.50 1.68
CA PRO A 79 11.10 -0.33 2.82
C PRO A 79 9.64 -0.42 2.38
N GLY A 80 8.81 -1.15 3.12
CA GLY A 80 7.43 -1.42 2.72
C GLY A 80 7.30 -2.48 1.62
N CYS A 81 8.39 -3.17 1.23
CA CYS A 81 8.36 -4.33 0.35
C CYS A 81 9.07 -5.54 0.96
N CYS A 82 10.34 -5.39 1.34
CA CYS A 82 11.16 -6.47 1.91
C CYS A 82 11.06 -6.51 3.43
N ARG A 83 10.87 -5.34 4.04
CA ARG A 83 10.86 -5.12 5.49
C ARG A 83 9.92 -3.99 5.86
N ALA A 84 9.60 -3.90 7.15
CA ALA A 84 8.89 -2.76 7.70
C ALA A 84 9.69 -1.46 7.45
N PRO A 85 9.02 -0.37 7.04
CA PRO A 85 9.67 0.92 6.89
C PRO A 85 10.05 1.53 8.25
N GLN A 86 11.17 2.24 8.30
CA GLN A 86 11.52 3.10 9.43
C GLN A 86 10.96 4.52 9.22
N PRO A 87 10.77 5.32 10.29
CA PRO A 87 10.24 6.69 10.17
C PRO A 87 10.98 7.57 9.15
N SER A 88 12.31 7.46 9.07
CA SER A 88 13.14 8.20 8.10
C SER A 88 12.92 7.79 6.64
N GLU A 89 12.26 6.66 6.41
CA GLU A 89 12.02 6.04 5.11
C GLU A 89 10.57 6.16 4.66
N TYR A 90 9.70 6.77 5.47
CA TYR A 90 8.28 6.91 5.17
C TYR A 90 8.03 7.64 3.85
N LYS A 91 8.89 8.61 3.53
CA LYS A 91 8.89 9.34 2.25
C LYS A 91 9.17 8.45 1.02
N CYS A 92 9.74 7.26 1.20
CA CYS A 92 9.99 6.31 0.12
C CYS A 92 8.74 5.50 -0.25
N ILE A 93 7.68 5.56 0.55
CA ILE A 93 6.42 4.85 0.30
C ILE A 93 5.40 5.82 -0.26
N SER A 94 4.83 5.48 -1.42
CA SER A 94 3.74 6.25 -2.03
C SER A 94 2.52 6.32 -1.11
N VAL A 95 1.85 7.47 -1.04
CA VAL A 95 0.64 7.70 -0.23
C VAL A 95 -0.40 6.59 -0.44
N VAL A 96 -0.63 6.17 -1.68
CA VAL A 96 -1.64 5.15 -2.03
C VAL A 96 -1.24 3.72 -1.61
N ASP A 97 0.05 3.46 -1.41
CA ASP A 97 0.55 2.13 -1.05
C ASP A 97 0.52 1.89 0.47
N TRP A 98 0.38 2.96 1.27
CA TRP A 98 0.51 2.91 2.73
C TRP A 98 -0.48 1.99 3.42
N LYS A 99 -1.74 1.93 2.97
CA LYS A 99 -2.74 1.02 3.53
C LYS A 99 -2.28 -0.43 3.41
N SER A 100 -1.73 -0.79 2.24
CA SER A 100 -1.21 -2.13 1.96
C SER A 100 0.05 -2.43 2.78
N VAL A 101 0.96 -1.46 2.89
CA VAL A 101 2.17 -1.59 3.73
C VAL A 101 1.81 -1.80 5.20
N SER A 102 0.86 -1.02 5.72
CA SER A 102 0.37 -1.14 7.10
C SER A 102 -0.18 -2.53 7.40
N ILE A 103 -1.01 -3.09 6.51
CA ILE A 103 -1.58 -4.43 6.68
C ILE A 103 -0.51 -5.53 6.61
N VAL A 104 0.41 -5.45 5.65
CA VAL A 104 1.42 -6.49 5.43
C VAL A 104 2.46 -6.54 6.57
N PHE A 105 2.91 -5.37 7.03
CA PHE A 105 3.97 -5.27 8.04
C PHE A 105 3.47 -4.98 9.45
N ASN A 106 2.16 -4.80 9.63
CA ASN A 106 1.54 -4.41 10.90
C ASN A 106 2.17 -3.13 11.49
N VAL A 107 2.34 -2.11 10.64
CA VAL A 107 2.87 -0.80 11.03
C VAL A 107 1.77 0.25 10.99
N GLN A 108 1.84 1.25 11.85
CA GLN A 108 0.86 2.35 11.84
C GLN A 108 1.09 3.25 10.63
N ILE A 109 -0.01 3.71 10.02
CA ILE A 109 0.04 4.72 8.96
C ILE A 109 0.41 6.07 9.61
N PRO A 110 1.42 6.79 9.10
CA PRO A 110 1.78 8.10 9.62
C PRO A 110 0.59 9.08 9.61
N PRO A 111 0.41 9.95 10.63
CA PRO A 111 -0.76 10.82 10.73
C PRO A 111 -0.96 11.75 9.53
N ASP A 112 0.13 12.28 8.97
CA ASP A 112 0.17 13.11 7.77
C ASP A 112 -0.31 12.34 6.53
N VAL A 113 0.16 11.10 6.37
CA VAL A 113 -0.28 10.21 5.29
C VAL A 113 -1.75 9.84 5.46
N LYS A 114 -2.19 9.57 6.69
CA LYS A 114 -3.58 9.26 6.99
C LYS A 114 -4.51 10.43 6.62
N ALA A 115 -4.13 11.66 6.96
CA ALA A 115 -4.89 12.86 6.60
C ALA A 115 -5.01 13.03 5.07
N MET A 116 -3.94 12.73 4.32
CA MET A 116 -4.00 12.74 2.85
C MET A 116 -4.95 11.67 2.30
N LEU A 117 -4.89 10.45 2.83
CA LEU A 117 -5.79 9.35 2.43
C LEU A 117 -7.27 9.66 2.72
N ASP A 118 -7.56 10.25 3.87
CA ASP A 118 -8.91 10.66 4.26
C ASP A 118 -9.45 11.76 3.34
N SER A 119 -8.58 12.68 2.88
CA SER A 119 -8.94 13.74 1.93
C SER A 119 -9.37 13.20 0.56
N PHE A 120 -8.76 12.11 0.07
CA PHE A 120 -9.19 11.46 -1.18
C PHE A 120 -10.54 10.74 -1.04
N SER A 121 -10.90 10.31 0.17
CA SER A 121 -12.13 9.57 0.44
C SER A 121 -13.34 10.48 0.72
N GLY A 122 -13.09 11.75 1.08
CA GLY A 122 -14.10 12.73 1.48
C GLY A 122 -14.83 13.44 0.33
N ALA A 123 -14.45 13.23 -0.93
CA ALA A 123 -15.15 13.79 -2.09
C ALA A 123 -16.43 13.00 -2.41
N SER A 124 -17.39 12.98 -1.48
CA SER A 124 -18.79 12.77 -1.89
C SER A 124 -19.19 13.96 -2.77
N PRO A 125 -19.89 13.73 -3.91
CA PRO A 125 -20.54 14.84 -4.61
C PRO A 125 -21.42 15.58 -3.59
N PRO A 126 -21.50 16.92 -3.61
CA PRO A 126 -22.43 17.62 -2.75
C PRO A 126 -23.82 17.02 -2.98
N ALA A 127 -24.36 16.38 -1.94
CA ALA A 127 -25.74 15.92 -1.95
C ALA A 127 -26.58 17.12 -2.39
N LYS A 128 -27.29 16.99 -3.51
CA LYS A 128 -28.22 18.01 -3.99
C LYS A 128 -29.08 18.41 -2.81
N ARG A 129 -28.92 19.66 -2.37
CA ARG A 129 -29.63 20.24 -1.25
C ARG A 129 -31.11 20.19 -1.60
N SER A 130 -31.82 19.19 -1.10
CA SER A 130 -33.27 19.08 -1.26
C SER A 130 -33.90 20.32 -0.63
N THR A 131 -34.34 21.24 -1.47
CA THR A 131 -35.12 22.41 -1.08
C THR A 131 -36.34 21.91 -0.30
N PRO A 132 -36.60 22.41 0.93
CA PRO A 132 -37.83 22.08 1.63
C PRO A 132 -39.02 22.62 0.82
N PRO A 133 -40.14 21.88 0.68
CA PRO A 133 -41.32 22.41 0.04
C PRO A 133 -41.91 23.56 0.88
N PRO A 134 -42.49 24.60 0.23
CA PRO A 134 -43.08 25.74 0.94
C PRO A 134 -44.29 25.29 1.77
N ALA A 135 -44.35 25.80 3.00
CA ALA A 135 -45.45 25.56 3.94
C ALA A 135 -46.79 26.05 3.35
N LYS A 136 -47.80 25.18 3.35
CA LYS A 136 -49.18 25.57 3.06
C LYS A 136 -49.71 26.44 4.20
N VAL A 137 -49.98 27.70 3.89
CA VAL A 137 -50.73 28.62 4.75
C VAL A 137 -52.20 28.22 4.69
N SER A 138 -52.75 27.77 5.81
CA SER A 138 -54.18 27.51 5.99
C SER A 138 -54.88 28.82 6.34
N SER A 139 -55.80 29.26 5.49
CA SER A 139 -56.69 30.40 5.75
C SER A 139 -57.76 30.04 6.79
N PRO A 140 -58.23 30.99 7.62
CA PRO A 140 -59.34 30.77 8.53
C PRO A 140 -60.69 30.92 7.81
N THR A 141 -61.55 29.91 7.94
CA THR A 141 -62.96 29.99 7.53
C THR A 141 -63.77 30.61 8.66
N THR A 142 -64.33 31.79 8.40
CA THR A 142 -65.31 32.46 9.27
C THR A 142 -66.71 31.95 8.96
N ASN A 143 -67.43 31.50 10.00
CA ASN A 143 -68.82 31.08 9.95
C ASN A 143 -69.77 32.27 9.68
N MET A 144 -70.80 32.03 8.86
CA MET A 144 -72.15 32.59 9.02
C MET A 144 -73.19 31.57 8.58
#